data_AF-A0A9E5NKY4-F1
#
_entry.id   AF-A0A9E5NKY4-F1
#
_cell.length_a   1.000
_cell.length_b   1.000
_cell.length_c   1.000
_cell.angle_alpha   90.00
_cell.angle_beta   90.00
_cell.angle_gamma   90.00
#
_symmetry.space_group_name_H-M   'P 1'
#
loop_
_entity.id
_entity.type
_entity.pdbx_description
1 polymer ?
#
loop_
_entity_poly.entity_id
_entity_poly.type
_entity_poly.pdbx_seq_one_letter_code
_entity_poly.pdbx_strand_id
1 'polypeptide(L)' 'VDLSKRYPDKPMISVFMGGDWVADATEYLKDNGVPCYNFPEKGIKTLDALYQYSRHLKLPELKPPV' A
#
# COMPACT_ATOMS: atom_id res chain seq x y z
N VAL A 1 -5.18 0.48 -12.15
CA VAL A 1 -3.78 0.17 -12.52
C VAL A 1 -3.09 1.36 -13.18
N ASP A 2 -3.67 2.01 -14.18
CA ASP A 2 -3.02 3.09 -14.94
C ASP A 2 -2.55 4.26 -14.09
N LEU A 3 -3.35 4.68 -13.09
CA LEU A 3 -2.94 5.71 -12.15
C LEU A 3 -1.68 5.32 -11.36
N SER A 4 -1.50 4.04 -11.03
CA SER A 4 -0.32 3.55 -10.28
C SER A 4 0.92 3.59 -11.15
N LYS A 5 0.76 3.31 -12.45
CA LYS A 5 1.83 3.41 -13.44
C LYS A 5 2.19 4.87 -13.72
N ARG A 6 1.20 5.76 -13.75
CA ARG A 6 1.39 7.20 -14.00
C ARG A 6 2.03 7.94 -12.83
N TYR A 7 1.80 7.49 -11.59
CA TYR A 7 2.33 8.12 -10.38
C TYR A 7 3.09 7.10 -9.53
N PRO A 8 4.27 6.61 -9.98
CA PRO A 8 5.00 5.54 -9.31
C PRO A 8 5.44 5.90 -7.88
N ASP A 9 5.68 7.19 -7.61
CA ASP A 9 6.09 7.69 -6.29
C ASP A 9 4.92 7.91 -5.32
N LYS A 10 3.68 7.77 -5.80
CA LYS A 10 2.48 7.93 -4.98
C LYS A 10 1.95 6.55 -4.59
N PRO A 11 2.09 6.13 -3.31
CA PRO A 11 1.57 4.83 -2.89
C PRO A 11 0.06 4.80 -3.07
N MET A 12 -0.44 3.68 -3.61
CA MET A 12 -1.87 3.44 -3.76
C MET A 12 -2.25 2.08 -3.21
N ILE A 13 -3.41 2.04 -2.57
CA ILE A 13 -4.04 0.84 -2.05
C ILE A 13 -5.48 0.80 -2.55
N SER A 14 -6.04 -0.40 -2.66
CA SER A 14 -7.43 -0.62 -3.00
C SER A 14 -8.09 -1.53 -1.98
N VAL A 15 -9.41 -1.39 -1.81
CA VAL A 15 -10.19 -2.22 -0.90
C VAL A 15 -11.44 -2.66 -1.63
N PHE A 16 -11.50 -3.92 -2.04
CA PHE A 16 -12.65 -4.50 -2.72
C PHE A 16 -13.35 -5.49 -1.78
N MET A 17 -14.54 -5.09 -1.33
CA MET A 17 -15.40 -5.88 -0.46
C MET A 17 -16.53 -6.46 -1.30
N GLY A 18 -16.49 -7.75 -1.56
CA GLY A 18 -17.51 -8.42 -2.37
C GLY A 18 -17.36 -9.94 -2.48
N GLY A 19 -16.40 -10.55 -1.79
CA GLY A 19 -16.12 -11.99 -1.92
C GLY A 19 -15.81 -12.36 -3.36
N ASP A 20 -16.43 -13.45 -3.83
CA ASP A 20 -16.20 -13.99 -5.17
C ASP A 20 -16.56 -13.01 -6.29
N TRP A 21 -17.50 -12.09 -6.06
CA TRP A 21 -17.91 -11.06 -7.04
C TRP A 21 -16.79 -10.09 -7.44
N VAL A 22 -15.75 -10.00 -6.62
CA VAL A 22 -14.60 -9.10 -6.84
C VAL A 22 -13.27 -9.85 -6.89
N ALA A 23 -13.28 -11.19 -6.91
CA ALA A 23 -12.07 -12.00 -6.85
C ALA A 23 -11.14 -11.74 -8.05
N ASP A 24 -11.66 -11.82 -9.27
CA ASP A 24 -10.89 -11.57 -10.50
C ASP A 24 -10.29 -10.17 -10.54
N ALA A 25 -11.06 -9.16 -10.09
CA ALA A 25 -10.59 -7.79 -10.05
C ALA A 25 -9.52 -7.59 -8.97
N THR A 26 -9.62 -8.30 -7.84
CA THR A 26 -8.63 -8.31 -6.76
C THR A 26 -7.32 -8.93 -7.24
N GLU A 27 -7.38 -10.05 -7.96
CA GLU A 27 -6.22 -10.72 -8.55
C GLU A 27 -5.56 -9.85 -9.61
N TYR A 28 -6.34 -9.30 -10.55
CA TYR A 28 -5.85 -8.38 -11.57
C TYR A 28 -5.08 -7.18 -10.99
N LEU A 29 -5.58 -6.58 -9.92
CA LEU A 29 -4.90 -5.46 -9.26
C LEU A 29 -3.57 -5.90 -8.64
N LYS A 30 -3.57 -7.03 -7.93
CA LYS A 30 -2.37 -7.57 -7.27
C LYS A 30 -1.28 -7.95 -8.28
N ASP A 31 -1.66 -8.62 -9.36
CA ASP A 31 -0.73 -9.02 -10.45
C ASP A 31 -0.11 -7.80 -11.15
N ASN A 32 -0.79 -6.66 -11.11
CA ASN A 32 -0.29 -5.39 -11.64
C ASN A 32 0.36 -4.48 -10.60
N GLY A 33 0.72 -5.02 -9.42
CA GLY A 33 1.45 -4.29 -8.38
C GLY A 33 0.61 -3.29 -7.59
N VAL A 34 -0.72 -3.39 -7.64
CA VAL A 34 -1.63 -2.58 -6.82
C VAL A 34 -2.19 -3.44 -5.68
N PRO A 35 -1.78 -3.22 -4.42
CA PRO A 35 -2.32 -3.95 -3.29
C PRO A 35 -3.85 -3.79 -3.19
N CYS A 36 -4.54 -4.92 -3.03
CA CYS A 36 -6.00 -4.97 -2.88
C CYS A 36 -6.39 -5.78 -1.65
N TYR A 37 -7.18 -5.19 -0.76
CA TYR A 37 -7.59 -5.78 0.51
C TYR A 37 -9.09 -6.03 0.56
N ASN A 38 -9.50 -7.07 1.29
CA ASN A 38 -10.90 -7.40 1.47
C ASN A 38 -11.59 -6.65 2.64
N PHE A 39 -10.84 -5.83 3.38
CA PHE A 39 -11.35 -5.03 4.49
C PHE A 39 -10.60 -3.69 4.61
N PRO A 40 -11.30 -2.58 4.91
CA PRO A 40 -10.70 -1.25 4.98
C PRO A 40 -9.64 -1.13 6.08
N GLU A 41 -9.80 -1.83 7.20
CA GLU A 41 -8.85 -1.83 8.32
C GLU A 41 -7.47 -2.35 7.89
N LYS A 42 -7.43 -3.33 6.98
CA LYS A 42 -6.17 -3.85 6.42
C LYS A 42 -5.53 -2.85 5.46
N GLY A 43 -6.37 -2.19 4.65
CA GLY A 43 -5.93 -1.13 3.76
C GLY A 43 -5.28 0.03 4.54
N ILE A 44 -5.99 0.60 5.51
CA ILE A 44 -5.49 1.74 6.27
C ILE A 44 -4.25 1.40 7.10
N LYS A 45 -4.17 0.19 7.68
CA LYS A 45 -2.95 -0.28 8.38
C LYS A 45 -1.75 -0.35 7.45
N THR A 46 -1.94 -0.78 6.21
CA THR A 46 -0.84 -0.80 5.24
C THR A 46 -0.39 0.61 4.87
N LEU A 47 -1.34 1.52 4.65
CA LEU A 47 -1.01 2.91 4.33
C LEU A 47 -0.29 3.61 5.49
N ASP A 48 -0.71 3.38 6.74
CA ASP A 48 -0.01 3.88 7.92
C ASP A 48 1.41 3.31 8.01
N ALA A 49 1.60 2.01 7.79
CA ALA A 49 2.94 1.40 7.78
C ALA A 49 3.87 2.03 6.74
N LEU A 50 3.38 2.27 5.51
CA LEU A 50 4.14 2.98 4.48
C LEU A 50 4.48 4.42 4.90
N TYR A 51 3.54 5.11 5.55
CA TYR A 51 3.76 6.45 6.07
C TYR A 51 4.82 6.48 7.18
N GLN A 52 4.74 5.57 8.16
CA GLN A 52 5.74 5.48 9.23
C GLN A 52 7.12 5.11 8.68
N TYR A 53 7.19 4.20 7.70
CA TYR A 53 8.44 3.88 7.02
C TYR A 53 9.03 5.09 6.30
N SER A 54 8.21 5.86 5.57
CA SER A 54 8.65 7.10 4.92
C SER A 54 9.20 8.13 5.93
N ARG A 55 8.61 8.21 7.12
CA ARG A 55 9.13 9.04 8.22
C ARG A 55 10.45 8.51 8.77
N HIS A 56 10.56 7.19 8.94
CA HIS A 56 11.77 6.55 9.42
C HIS A 56 12.96 6.81 8.50
N LEU A 57 12.77 6.72 7.18
CA LEU A 57 13.81 7.04 6.19
C LEU A 57 14.30 8.50 6.23
N LYS A 58 13.55 9.40 6.88
CA LYS A 58 13.92 10.81 7.06
C LYS A 58 14.56 11.10 8.42
N LEU A 59 14.70 10.09 9.28
CA LEU A 59 15.40 10.25 10.55
C LEU A 59 16.90 10.44 10.28
N PRO A 60 17.58 11.28 11.09
CA PRO A 60 19.03 11.39 11.02
C PRO A 60 19.68 10.06 11.40
N GLU A 61 20.91 9.84 10.92
CA GLU A 61 21.70 8.67 11.34
C GLU A 61 21.80 8.62 12.87
N LEU A 62 21.45 7.45 13.42
CA LEU A 62 21.62 7.19 14.84
C LEU A 62 23.12 7.08 15.12
N LYS A 63 23.67 8.12 15.75
CA LYS A 63 25.02 8.03 16.32
C LYS A 63 24.95 7.17 17.57
N PRO A 64 25.84 6.19 17.75
CA PRO A 64 25.92 5.46 19.00
C PRO A 64 26.17 6.44 20.17
N PRO A 65 25.60 6.18 21.36
CA PRO A 65 25.86 7.00 22.54
C PRO A 65 27.36 6.98 22.86
N VAL A 66 27.91 8.16 23.16
CA VAL A 66 29.30 8.38 23.58
C VAL A 66 29.50 8.03 25.05
#